data_AF-A0A817THF4-F1
#
_entry.id   AF-A0A817THF4-F1
#
_cell.length_a   1.000
_cell.length_b   1.000
_cell.length_c   1.000
_cell.angle_alpha   90.00
_cell.angle_beta   90.00
_cell.angle_gamma   90.00
#
_symmetry.space_group_name_H-M   'P 1'
#
loop_
_entity.id
_entity.type
_entity.pdbx_description
1 polymer ?
#
loop_
_entity_poly.entity_id
_entity_poly.type
_entity_poly.pdbx_seq_one_letter_code
_entity_poly.pdbx_strand_id
1 'polypeptide(L)'
;MEKFYHPHFKSFYQNGTNSKGGVVVAVGKHLKATRIDTNIENTVIVDVEGLTGQIRIIGIYWPQCQSRNLEDLTSYISEKTILTGDFNASEQEGQSPVTDARGNQLKKWIEKNNLLFIPETKNSSKRSDRYIDHIFTNIEDAEAETLNIGTSDHWPIVMKSDRIGFQTDGNFPVVNWTGF
;
A
#
# COMPACT_ATOMS: atom_id res chain seq x y z
N MET A 1 -12.85 16.27 -12.92
CA MET A 1 -11.97 15.10 -12.73
C MET A 1 -12.84 13.87 -12.92
N GLU A 2 -12.70 13.16 -14.04
CA GLU A 2 -13.36 11.86 -14.21
C GLU A 2 -12.93 10.96 -13.07
N LYS A 3 -13.89 10.56 -12.25
CA LYS A 3 -13.65 9.66 -11.13
C LYS A 3 -13.02 8.38 -11.69
N PHE A 4 -12.00 7.86 -11.01
CA PHE A 4 -11.46 6.51 -11.22
C PHE A 4 -12.58 5.48 -11.04
N TYR A 5 -13.40 5.32 -12.09
CA TYR A 5 -14.52 4.41 -12.14
C TYR A 5 -14.05 3.15 -12.84
N HIS A 6 -13.79 2.12 -12.04
CA HIS A 6 -13.60 0.79 -12.55
C HIS A 6 -14.84 -0.03 -12.20
N PRO A 7 -15.56 -0.63 -13.17
CA PRO A 7 -16.88 -1.22 -12.95
C PRO A 7 -16.90 -2.31 -11.87
N HIS A 8 -15.77 -2.99 -11.68
CA HIS A 8 -15.61 -4.08 -10.70
C HIS A 8 -15.04 -3.65 -9.34
N PHE A 9 -14.68 -2.37 -9.14
CA PHE A 9 -14.07 -1.89 -7.91
C PHE A 9 -14.84 -0.73 -7.27
N LYS A 10 -14.80 -0.67 -5.94
CA LYS A 10 -15.15 0.49 -5.15
C LYS A 10 -13.85 1.23 -4.82
N SER A 11 -13.75 2.47 -5.28
CA SER A 11 -12.55 3.30 -5.12
C SER A 11 -12.70 4.27 -3.94
N PHE A 12 -11.66 4.37 -3.12
CA PHE A 12 -11.52 5.33 -2.04
C PHE A 12 -10.32 6.22 -2.34
N TYR A 13 -10.48 7.53 -2.27
CA TYR A 13 -9.48 8.47 -2.76
C TYR A 13 -9.21 9.61 -1.79
N GLN A 14 -7.94 9.99 -1.68
CA GLN A 14 -7.49 11.23 -1.04
C GLN A 14 -6.67 12.05 -2.04
N ASN A 15 -7.03 13.31 -2.21
CA ASN A 15 -6.26 14.25 -3.03
C ASN A 15 -4.83 14.38 -2.51
N GLY A 16 -3.90 14.48 -3.46
CA GLY A 16 -2.51 14.83 -3.19
C GLY A 16 -2.39 16.24 -2.60
N THR A 17 -1.36 16.48 -1.79
CA THR A 17 -0.95 17.83 -1.39
C THR A 17 -0.15 18.56 -2.48
N ASN A 18 0.17 17.87 -3.58
CA ASN A 18 0.81 18.43 -4.76
C ASN A 18 -0.03 18.15 -6.02
N SER A 19 0.33 18.78 -7.15
CA SER A 19 -0.39 18.65 -8.42
C SER A 19 -0.23 17.30 -9.12
N LYS A 20 0.59 16.39 -8.57
CA LYS A 20 1.00 15.15 -9.22
C LYS A 20 0.54 13.89 -8.48
N GLY A 21 -0.14 14.04 -7.35
CA GLY A 21 -0.27 12.96 -6.39
C GLY A 21 -1.66 12.76 -5.82
N GLY A 22 -1.71 11.82 -4.90
CA GLY A 22 -2.90 11.38 -4.20
C GLY A 22 -2.79 9.88 -3.95
N VAL A 23 -3.75 9.36 -3.21
CA VAL A 23 -3.82 7.94 -2.91
C VAL A 23 -5.19 7.44 -3.34
N VAL A 24 -5.21 6.35 -4.11
CA VAL A 24 -6.43 5.60 -4.41
C VAL A 24 -6.25 4.19 -3.84
N VAL A 25 -7.22 3.73 -3.07
CA VAL A 25 -7.39 2.31 -2.74
C VAL A 25 -8.64 1.82 -3.44
N ALA A 26 -8.49 0.82 -4.32
CA ALA A 26 -9.59 0.21 -5.04
C ALA A 26 -9.83 -1.22 -4.54
N VAL A 27 -11.03 -1.51 -4.06
CA VAL A 27 -11.41 -2.82 -3.52
C VAL A 27 -12.46 -3.46 -4.42
N GLY A 28 -12.32 -4.74 -4.74
CA GLY A 28 -13.30 -5.46 -5.57
C GLY A 28 -14.69 -5.37 -4.96
N LYS A 29 -15.73 -5.07 -5.76
CA LYS A 29 -17.11 -4.89 -5.29
C LYS A 29 -17.75 -6.13 -4.67
N HIS A 30 -17.14 -7.30 -4.86
CA HIS A 30 -17.53 -8.55 -4.22
C HIS A 30 -17.12 -8.61 -2.75
N LEU A 31 -16.22 -7.73 -2.30
CA LEU A 31 -15.84 -7.54 -0.90
C LEU A 31 -16.59 -6.34 -0.32
N LYS A 32 -16.84 -6.38 0.99
CA LYS A 32 -17.32 -5.22 1.73
C LYS A 32 -16.13 -4.36 2.12
N ALA A 33 -16.21 -3.06 1.84
CA ALA A 33 -15.13 -2.13 2.14
C ALA A 33 -15.68 -0.80 2.70
N THR A 34 -15.06 -0.34 3.78
CA THR A 34 -15.45 0.86 4.53
C THR A 34 -14.24 1.77 4.70
N ARG A 35 -14.36 3.05 4.33
CA ARG A 35 -13.31 4.03 4.58
C ARG A 35 -13.32 4.43 6.05
N ILE A 36 -12.14 4.57 6.63
CA ILE A 36 -11.95 5.25 7.91
C ILE A 36 -11.57 6.71 7.61
N ASP A 37 -12.33 7.63 8.16
CA ASP A 37 -12.07 9.05 8.00
C ASP A 37 -10.81 9.45 8.78
N THR A 38 -9.96 10.23 8.13
CA THR A 38 -8.72 10.74 8.70
C THR A 38 -8.39 12.08 8.06
N ASN A 39 -7.73 12.94 8.84
CA ASN A 39 -7.22 14.22 8.36
C ASN A 39 -5.76 14.14 7.92
N ILE A 40 -5.17 12.93 7.93
CA ILE A 40 -3.78 12.74 7.50
C ILE A 40 -3.72 12.91 5.98
N GLU A 41 -3.00 13.93 5.55
CA GLU A 41 -2.77 14.22 4.14
C GLU A 41 -2.14 13.04 3.40
N ASN A 42 -2.52 12.83 2.14
CA ASN A 42 -1.99 11.77 1.29
C ASN A 42 -2.11 10.37 1.92
N THR A 43 -3.22 10.09 2.61
CA THR A 43 -3.51 8.79 3.21
C THR A 43 -4.95 8.38 2.89
N VAL A 44 -5.12 7.11 2.56
CA VAL A 44 -6.44 6.46 2.51
C VAL A 44 -6.41 5.24 3.41
N ILE A 45 -7.39 5.14 4.30
CA ILE A 45 -7.54 4.02 5.23
C ILE A 45 -8.85 3.31 4.92
N VAL A 46 -8.80 2.01 4.67
CA VAL A 46 -9.96 1.20 4.31
C VAL A 46 -9.93 -0.10 5.10
N ASP A 47 -11.03 -0.40 5.78
CA ASP A 47 -11.28 -1.73 6.32
C ASP A 47 -12.00 -2.56 5.24
N VAL A 48 -11.45 -3.75 4.98
CA VAL A 48 -11.96 -4.74 4.04
C VAL A 48 -12.46 -5.96 4.82
N GLU A 49 -13.70 -6.36 4.54
CA GLU A 49 -14.41 -7.47 5.16
C GLU A 49 -14.84 -8.50 4.09
N GLY A 50 -15.14 -9.73 4.52
CA GLY A 50 -15.47 -10.86 3.64
C GLY A 50 -14.28 -11.79 3.34
N LEU A 51 -13.15 -11.54 4.02
CA LEU A 51 -11.96 -12.37 4.03
C LEU A 51 -11.89 -13.17 5.34
N THR A 52 -10.90 -14.06 5.48
CA THR A 52 -10.57 -14.85 6.70
C THR A 52 -10.40 -14.01 7.97
N GLY A 53 -10.37 -12.68 7.84
CA GLY A 53 -10.65 -11.70 8.89
C GLY A 53 -10.87 -10.32 8.26
N GLN A 54 -11.13 -9.31 9.09
CA GLN A 54 -11.02 -7.93 8.62
C GLN A 54 -9.55 -7.61 8.32
N ILE A 55 -9.30 -6.94 7.19
CA ILE A 55 -7.98 -6.41 6.84
C ILE A 55 -8.07 -4.91 6.71
N ARG A 56 -7.16 -4.19 7.35
CA ARG A 56 -7.01 -2.75 7.20
C ARG A 56 -5.94 -2.44 6.18
N ILE A 57 -6.29 -1.70 5.15
CA ILE A 57 -5.35 -1.19 4.15
C ILE A 57 -5.13 0.29 4.43
N ILE A 58 -3.87 0.68 4.60
CA ILE A 58 -3.41 2.06 4.73
C ILE A 58 -2.57 2.37 3.50
N GLY A 59 -3.18 3.04 2.52
CA GLY A 59 -2.49 3.55 1.35
C GLY A 59 -1.85 4.90 1.63
N ILE A 60 -0.60 5.09 1.21
CA ILE A 60 0.20 6.29 1.46
C ILE A 60 0.83 6.81 0.17
N TYR A 61 0.88 8.13 0.07
CA TYR A 61 1.84 8.81 -0.79
C TYR A 61 2.58 9.83 0.06
N TRP A 62 3.89 9.72 0.20
CA TRP A 62 4.71 10.66 0.95
C TRP A 62 5.64 11.39 -0.03
N PRO A 63 5.25 12.54 -0.60
CA PRO A 63 6.08 13.32 -1.51
C PRO A 63 7.43 13.70 -0.89
N GLN A 64 8.47 13.83 -1.72
CA GLN A 64 9.84 14.14 -1.29
C GLN A 64 9.96 15.41 -0.42
N CYS A 65 9.17 16.45 -0.69
CA CYS A 65 9.23 17.74 0.03
C CYS A 65 8.23 17.87 1.19
N GLN A 66 7.43 16.83 1.48
CA GLN A 66 6.46 16.88 2.57
C GLN A 66 7.10 16.38 3.87
N SER A 67 6.94 17.12 4.97
CA SER A 67 7.16 16.59 6.31
C SER A 67 5.96 15.76 6.74
N ARG A 68 6.19 14.59 7.33
CA ARG A 68 5.12 13.73 7.84
C ARG A 68 5.45 13.25 9.25
N ASN A 69 4.47 13.29 10.14
CA ASN A 69 4.53 12.63 11.42
C ASN A 69 3.97 11.20 11.30
N LEU A 70 4.83 10.18 11.35
CA LEU A 70 4.39 8.79 11.26
C LEU A 70 3.55 8.36 12.48
N GLU A 71 3.73 9.02 13.63
CA GLU A 71 2.97 8.70 14.84
C GLU A 71 1.46 8.94 14.68
N ASP A 72 1.04 9.80 13.74
CA ASP A 72 -0.38 10.02 13.45
C ASP A 72 -1.05 8.73 12.92
N LEU A 73 -0.27 7.82 12.31
CA LEU A 73 -0.75 6.54 11.78
C LEU A 73 -0.86 5.46 12.84
N THR A 74 -0.18 5.61 13.99
CA THR A 74 -0.07 4.57 15.03
C THR A 74 -1.43 4.07 15.51
N SER A 75 -2.39 4.99 15.71
CA SER A 75 -3.75 4.64 16.16
C SER A 75 -4.58 3.83 15.15
N TYR A 76 -4.15 3.79 13.89
CA TYR A 76 -4.82 3.04 12.84
C TYR A 76 -4.26 1.64 12.66
N ILE A 77 -3.12 1.29 13.27
CA ILE A 77 -2.58 -0.06 13.20
C ILE A 77 -3.50 -1.03 13.95
N SER A 78 -3.95 -2.07 13.24
CA SER A 78 -4.75 -3.19 13.76
C SER A 78 -4.04 -4.52 13.53
N GLU A 79 -4.57 -5.63 14.07
CA GLU A 79 -3.98 -6.98 13.99
C GLU A 79 -3.68 -7.47 12.55
N LYS A 80 -4.42 -7.00 11.55
CA LYS A 80 -4.20 -7.32 10.13
C LYS A 80 -4.15 -6.04 9.32
N THR A 81 -3.01 -5.36 9.36
CA THR A 81 -2.76 -4.12 8.64
C THR A 81 -1.83 -4.36 7.46
N ILE A 82 -2.18 -3.79 6.31
CA ILE A 82 -1.29 -3.64 5.16
C ILE A 82 -1.08 -2.15 4.97
N LEU A 83 0.14 -1.69 5.15
CA LEU A 83 0.58 -0.32 4.96
C LEU A 83 1.43 -0.27 3.68
N THR A 84 1.02 0.51 2.68
CA THR A 84 1.69 0.47 1.38
C THR A 84 1.59 1.78 0.60
N GLY A 85 2.54 1.99 -0.30
CA GLY A 85 2.55 3.06 -1.29
C GLY A 85 3.94 3.65 -1.48
N ASP A 86 4.03 4.82 -2.11
CA ASP A 86 5.29 5.52 -2.33
C ASP A 86 5.65 6.36 -1.09
N PHE A 87 6.69 5.94 -0.38
CA PHE A 87 7.19 6.63 0.81
C PHE A 87 8.29 7.64 0.50
N ASN A 88 8.82 7.69 -0.73
CA ASN A 88 10.05 8.43 -1.10
C ASN A 88 11.16 8.31 -0.02
N ALA A 89 11.29 7.13 0.57
CA ALA A 89 12.20 6.83 1.68
C ALA A 89 13.05 5.63 1.29
N SER A 90 14.37 5.76 1.41
CA SER A 90 15.31 4.67 1.11
C SER A 90 15.92 4.12 2.38
N GLU A 91 15.95 2.80 2.50
CA GLU A 91 16.51 2.05 3.63
C GLU A 91 17.27 0.83 3.10
N GLN A 92 18.50 0.65 3.56
CA GLN A 92 19.45 -0.30 2.99
C GLN A 92 19.13 -1.76 3.32
N GLU A 93 18.58 -2.06 4.50
CA GLU A 93 18.07 -3.40 4.81
C GLU A 93 16.84 -3.74 3.95
N GLY A 94 16.09 -2.71 3.54
CA GLY A 94 15.05 -2.73 2.53
C GLY A 94 15.58 -2.68 1.09
N GLN A 95 16.81 -3.14 0.87
CA GLN A 95 17.47 -3.33 -0.42
C GLN A 95 17.86 -2.04 -1.19
N SER A 96 17.63 -0.84 -0.63
CA SER A 96 18.15 0.38 -1.26
C SER A 96 19.68 0.48 -1.16
N PRO A 97 20.35 1.20 -2.07
CA PRO A 97 21.81 1.38 -1.99
C PRO A 97 22.27 2.15 -0.75
N VAL A 98 21.42 3.05 -0.25
CA VAL A 98 21.69 3.93 0.88
C VAL A 98 20.44 4.09 1.75
N THR A 99 20.64 4.25 3.06
CA THR A 99 19.58 4.68 3.98
C THR A 99 19.56 6.21 4.09
N ASP A 100 18.40 6.82 3.82
CA ASP A 100 18.19 8.25 4.02
C ASP A 100 17.51 8.55 5.38
N ALA A 101 17.33 9.84 5.71
CA ALA A 101 16.72 10.24 6.97
C ALA A 101 15.27 9.75 7.12
N ARG A 102 14.51 9.66 6.02
CA ARG A 102 13.12 9.20 6.00
C ARG A 102 13.06 7.68 6.16
N GLY A 103 13.96 6.94 5.52
CA GLY A 103 14.12 5.50 5.70
C GLY A 103 14.43 5.15 7.16
N ASN A 104 15.34 5.89 7.80
CA ASN A 104 15.63 5.72 9.23
C ASN A 104 14.41 5.98 10.14
N GLN A 105 13.62 7.00 9.83
CA GLN A 105 12.38 7.29 10.58
C GLN A 105 11.34 6.20 10.38
N LEU A 106 11.15 5.77 9.12
CA LEU A 106 10.21 4.74 8.75
C LEU A 106 10.56 3.40 9.42
N LYS A 107 11.83 2.99 9.36
CA LYS A 107 12.34 1.79 10.03
C LYS A 107 12.02 1.76 11.52
N LYS A 108 12.41 2.80 12.26
CA LYS A 108 12.16 2.87 13.71
C LYS A 108 10.68 2.80 14.04
N TRP A 109 9.84 3.45 13.22
CA TRP A 109 8.41 3.47 13.42
C TRP A 109 7.77 2.12 13.10
N ILE A 110 8.17 1.41 12.03
CA ILE A 110 7.64 0.07 11.73
C ILE A 110 8.01 -0.95 12.82
N GLU A 111 9.24 -0.90 13.32
CA GLU A 111 9.74 -1.79 14.39
C GLU A 111 8.93 -1.56 15.67
N LYS A 112 8.72 -0.29 16.05
CA LYS A 112 7.91 0.10 17.22
C LYS A 112 6.47 -0.40 17.13
N ASN A 113 5.91 -0.51 15.93
CA ASN A 113 4.52 -0.91 15.69
C ASN A 113 4.36 -2.38 15.30
N ASN A 114 5.41 -3.20 15.44
CA ASN A 114 5.42 -4.62 15.09
C ASN A 114 4.94 -4.90 13.65
N LEU A 115 5.31 -4.04 12.71
CA LEU A 115 5.08 -4.28 11.28
C LEU A 115 6.33 -4.92 10.67
N LEU A 116 6.12 -5.93 9.85
CA LEU A 116 7.13 -6.59 9.05
C LEU A 116 7.28 -5.84 7.73
N PHE A 117 8.53 -5.59 7.33
CA PHE A 117 8.83 -5.18 5.96
C PHE A 117 8.72 -6.39 5.03
N ILE A 118 7.97 -6.25 3.95
CA ILE A 118 7.83 -7.29 2.93
C ILE A 118 8.77 -6.97 1.77
N PRO A 119 9.87 -7.71 1.61
CA PRO A 119 10.88 -7.41 0.60
C PRO A 119 10.32 -7.62 -0.81
N GLU A 120 10.65 -6.69 -1.69
CA GLU A 120 10.36 -6.76 -3.11
C GLU A 120 11.45 -7.56 -3.85
N THR A 121 11.12 -8.02 -5.06
CA THR A 121 12.09 -8.76 -5.90
C THR A 121 13.08 -7.84 -6.62
N LYS A 122 12.70 -6.57 -6.85
CA LYS A 122 13.48 -5.54 -7.56
C LYS A 122 13.06 -4.15 -7.11
N ASN A 123 13.90 -3.16 -7.37
CA ASN A 123 13.60 -1.75 -7.12
C ASN A 123 12.32 -1.33 -7.84
N SER A 124 11.47 -0.56 -7.16
CA SER A 124 10.19 -0.07 -7.67
C SER A 124 10.30 1.16 -8.57
N SER A 125 11.43 1.88 -8.57
CA SER A 125 11.66 3.03 -9.46
C SER A 125 12.32 2.63 -10.79
N LYS A 126 11.83 3.15 -11.93
CA LYS A 126 12.51 3.01 -13.24
C LYS A 126 13.64 4.02 -13.46
N ARG A 127 13.72 5.04 -12.59
CA ARG A 127 14.66 6.16 -12.72
C ARG A 127 15.90 6.02 -11.83
N SER A 128 15.88 5.07 -10.91
CA SER A 128 16.95 4.82 -9.95
C SER A 128 16.86 3.39 -9.42
N ASP A 129 17.93 2.91 -8.81
CA ASP A 129 18.03 1.66 -8.06
C ASP A 129 17.38 1.72 -6.65
N ARG A 130 16.70 2.82 -6.33
CA ARG A 130 16.04 3.01 -5.02
C ARG A 130 14.74 2.20 -4.91
N TYR A 131 14.54 1.62 -3.73
CA TYR A 131 13.28 1.04 -3.27
C TYR A 131 12.58 2.11 -2.44
N ILE A 132 11.51 2.68 -2.99
CA ILE A 132 10.81 3.84 -2.40
C ILE A 132 9.32 3.60 -2.25
N ASP A 133 8.74 2.74 -3.09
CA ASP A 133 7.50 2.06 -2.79
C ASP A 133 7.82 0.93 -1.80
N HIS A 134 6.98 0.77 -0.78
CA HIS A 134 7.18 -0.25 0.25
C HIS A 134 5.86 -0.89 0.64
N ILE A 135 5.96 -2.10 1.20
CA ILE A 135 4.85 -2.82 1.82
C ILE A 135 5.27 -3.23 3.23
N PHE A 136 4.47 -2.83 4.22
CA PHE A 136 4.61 -3.23 5.61
C PHE A 136 3.34 -3.89 6.11
N THR A 137 3.46 -4.95 6.89
CA THR A 137 2.29 -5.67 7.40
C THR A 137 2.62 -6.48 8.65
N ASN A 138 1.63 -6.73 9.49
CA ASN A 138 1.72 -7.72 10.57
C ASN A 138 1.03 -9.05 10.22
N ILE A 139 0.74 -9.24 8.92
CA ILE A 139 0.28 -10.53 8.39
C ILE A 139 1.52 -11.38 8.09
N GLU A 140 1.68 -12.45 8.85
CA GLU A 140 2.77 -13.42 8.65
C GLU A 140 2.69 -14.08 7.26
N ASP A 141 3.84 -14.57 6.78
CA ASP A 141 4.00 -15.31 5.53
C ASP A 141 3.52 -14.56 4.29
N ALA A 142 3.56 -13.22 4.34
CA ALA A 142 3.32 -12.39 3.17
C ALA A 142 4.55 -12.34 2.26
N GLU A 143 4.31 -12.41 0.95
CA GLU A 143 5.33 -12.32 -0.09
C GLU A 143 4.97 -11.18 -1.04
N ALA A 144 5.98 -10.53 -1.63
CA ALA A 144 5.79 -9.51 -2.65
C ALA A 144 6.67 -9.75 -3.89
N GLU A 145 6.16 -9.37 -5.04
CA GLU A 145 6.85 -9.41 -6.34
C GLU A 145 6.69 -8.07 -7.07
N THR A 146 7.80 -7.61 -7.67
CA THR A 146 7.83 -6.42 -8.52
C THR A 146 7.55 -6.84 -9.97
N LEU A 147 6.48 -6.30 -10.56
CA LEU A 147 6.08 -6.63 -11.92
C LEU A 147 6.72 -5.66 -12.94
N ASN A 148 7.37 -6.21 -13.96
CA ASN A 148 7.96 -5.42 -15.06
C ASN A 148 6.94 -5.07 -16.14
N ILE A 149 5.83 -4.44 -15.75
CA ILE A 149 4.72 -4.05 -16.64
C ILE A 149 4.35 -2.56 -16.49
N GLY A 150 3.63 -2.04 -17.48
CA GLY A 150 3.08 -0.69 -17.45
C GLY A 150 4.06 0.42 -17.89
N THR A 151 3.51 1.62 -18.07
CA THR A 151 4.21 2.81 -18.64
C THR A 151 4.59 3.86 -17.60
N SER A 152 4.17 3.69 -16.34
CA SER A 152 4.58 4.54 -15.21
C SER A 152 6.11 4.57 -15.06
N ASP A 153 6.65 5.60 -14.40
CA ASP A 153 8.04 5.63 -13.93
C ASP A 153 8.30 4.74 -12.70
N HIS A 154 7.25 4.08 -12.18
CA HIS A 154 7.33 3.05 -11.15
C HIS A 154 6.89 1.68 -11.68
N TRP A 155 7.43 0.62 -11.11
CA TRP A 155 6.99 -0.76 -11.32
C TRP A 155 5.89 -1.12 -10.33
N PRO A 156 4.78 -1.74 -10.76
CA PRO A 156 3.78 -2.27 -9.84
C PRO A 156 4.36 -3.35 -8.93
N ILE A 157 3.87 -3.41 -7.68
CA ILE A 157 4.21 -4.46 -6.73
C ILE A 157 2.94 -5.24 -6.39
N VAL A 158 3.03 -6.57 -6.41
CA VAL A 158 1.95 -7.47 -6.01
C VAL A 158 2.37 -8.16 -4.72
N MET A 159 1.50 -8.07 -3.71
CA MET A 159 1.64 -8.83 -2.46
C MET A 159 0.57 -9.92 -2.42
N LYS A 160 0.94 -11.09 -1.88
CA LYS A 160 0.01 -12.17 -1.53
C LYS A 160 0.31 -12.68 -0.13
N SER A 161 -0.67 -13.33 0.48
CA SER A 161 -0.50 -14.12 1.70
C SER A 161 -1.62 -15.16 1.75
N ASP A 162 -1.29 -16.40 2.07
CA ASP A 162 -2.29 -17.47 2.24
C ASP A 162 -3.20 -17.24 3.46
N ARG A 163 -2.80 -16.33 4.35
CA ARG A 163 -3.61 -15.89 5.49
C ARG A 163 -4.69 -14.88 5.10
N ILE A 164 -4.65 -14.40 3.86
CA ILE A 164 -5.65 -13.52 3.24
C ILE A 164 -6.45 -14.37 2.25
N GLY A 165 -7.45 -15.07 2.76
CA GLY A 165 -8.35 -15.89 1.96
C GLY A 165 -9.78 -15.36 2.04
N PHE A 166 -10.66 -15.85 1.18
CA PHE A 166 -12.09 -15.64 1.37
C PHE A 166 -12.62 -16.55 2.48
N GLN A 167 -13.63 -16.10 3.20
CA GLN A 167 -14.33 -16.93 4.18
C GLN A 167 -15.25 -18.01 3.56
N THR A 168 -15.38 -18.03 2.23
CA THR A 168 -16.37 -18.87 1.53
C THR A 168 -15.75 -19.54 0.31
N ASP A 169 -16.19 -20.75 0.01
CA ASP A 169 -15.88 -21.52 -1.21
C ASP A 169 -16.65 -21.03 -2.46
N GLY A 170 -17.25 -19.82 -2.41
CA GLY A 170 -18.10 -19.29 -3.46
C GLY A 170 -17.35 -19.02 -4.78
N ASN A 171 -18.03 -19.24 -5.90
CA ASN A 171 -17.51 -18.95 -7.24
C ASN A 171 -17.19 -17.46 -7.40
N PHE A 172 -15.94 -17.16 -7.76
CA PHE A 172 -15.47 -15.79 -7.96
C PHE A 172 -15.91 -15.22 -9.31
N PRO A 173 -16.22 -13.92 -9.39
CA PRO A 173 -16.32 -13.25 -10.68
C PRO A 173 -14.96 -13.31 -11.37
N VAL A 174 -14.93 -13.80 -12.61
CA VAL A 174 -13.75 -13.72 -13.47
C VAL A 174 -13.50 -12.24 -13.75
N VAL A 175 -12.44 -11.69 -13.17
CA VAL A 175 -12.00 -10.32 -13.45
C VAL A 175 -11.20 -10.34 -14.74
N ASN A 176 -11.66 -9.62 -15.76
CA ASN A 176 -10.88 -9.43 -16.97
C ASN A 176 -9.82 -8.34 -16.72
N TRP A 177 -8.55 -8.75 -16.64
CA TRP A 177 -7.40 -7.88 -16.44
C TRP A 177 -6.86 -7.25 -17.74
N THR A 178 -7.47 -7.48 -18.91
CA THR A 178 -6.98 -6.92 -20.19
C THR A 178 -7.31 -5.43 -20.40
N GLY A 179 -7.84 -4.75 -19.38
CA GLY A 179 -8.23 -3.34 -19.44
C GLY A 179 -7.24 -2.36 -18.79
N PHE A 180 -6.08 -2.83 -18.33
CA PHE A 180 -5.02 -2.01 -17.73
C PHE A 180 -3.98 -1.57 -18.78
#